data_AF-A0A8H6GYG5-F1
#
_entry.id   AF-A0A8H6GYG5-F1
#
_cell.length_a   1.000
_cell.length_b   1.000
_cell.length_c   1.000
_cell.angle_alpha   90.00
_cell.angle_beta   90.00
_cell.angle_gamma   90.00
#
_symmetry.space_group_name_H-M   'P 1'
#
loop_
_entity.id
_entity.type
_entity.pdbx_description
1 polymer ?
#
loop_
_entity_poly.entity_id
_entity_poly.type
_entity_poly.pdbx_seq_one_letter_code
_entity_poly.pdbx_strand_id
1 'polypeptide(L)'
;MLRAAYYAQELLSTFSTGLGEVALQPSTGGTFIVTITHQAPGAGIASTKTLWDRREDGGFPETKELKRRVRDVIEPGRDLGHVDRDHGKKEETAKDKPVETEKCEDCQ
;
A
#
# COMPACT_ATOMS: atom_id res chain seq x y z
N MET A 1 -11.06 17.05 6.48
CA MET A 1 -9.62 17.38 6.45
C MET A 1 -8.75 16.48 7.34
N LEU A 2 -9.20 16.06 8.54
CA LEU A 2 -8.34 15.35 9.51
C LEU A 2 -7.58 14.11 8.97
N ARG A 3 -8.23 13.29 8.13
CA ARG A 3 -7.56 12.11 7.54
C ARG A 3 -6.41 12.47 6.60
N ALA A 4 -6.59 13.47 5.73
CA ALA A 4 -5.55 13.87 4.78
C ALA A 4 -4.30 14.42 5.51
N ALA A 5 -4.51 15.23 6.54
CA ALA A 5 -3.43 15.74 7.38
C ALA A 5 -2.70 14.60 8.13
N TYR A 6 -3.43 13.60 8.63
CA TYR A 6 -2.83 12.42 9.25
C TYR A 6 -1.92 11.66 8.28
N TYR A 7 -2.38 11.36 7.05
CA TYR A 7 -1.53 10.69 6.06
C TYR A 7 -0.30 11.53 5.69
N ALA A 8 -0.44 12.85 5.58
CA ALA A 8 0.70 13.72 5.30
C ALA A 8 1.77 13.62 6.41
N GLN A 9 1.36 13.62 7.68
CA GLN A 9 2.27 13.46 8.82
C GLN A 9 2.94 12.07 8.83
N GLU A 10 2.17 11.02 8.55
CA GLU A 10 2.69 9.64 8.46
C GLU A 10 3.72 9.48 7.34
N LEU A 11 3.50 10.11 6.19
CA LEU A 11 4.43 10.06 5.05
C LEU A 11 5.70 10.86 5.35
N LEU A 12 5.57 12.10 5.82
CA LEU A 12 6.72 12.94 6.15
C LEU A 12 7.57 12.35 7.28
N SER A 13 6.96 11.74 8.30
CA SER A 13 7.71 11.07 9.37
C SER A 13 8.43 9.80 8.91
N THR A 14 7.86 9.05 7.95
CA THR A 14 8.46 7.80 7.45
C THR A 14 9.57 8.06 6.44
N PHE A 15 9.35 8.99 5.52
CA PHE A 15 10.25 9.23 4.40
C PHE A 15 11.22 10.37 4.64
N SER A 16 10.94 11.28 5.58
CA SER A 16 11.81 12.42 5.93
C SER A 16 12.31 13.13 4.66
N THR A 17 13.63 13.21 4.47
CA THR A 17 14.27 13.85 3.31
C THR A 17 14.06 13.13 1.98
N GLY A 18 13.46 11.93 1.97
CA GLY A 18 13.10 11.21 0.75
C GLY A 18 11.86 11.77 0.04
N LEU A 19 11.07 12.61 0.71
CA LEU A 19 9.97 13.37 0.10
C LEU A 19 10.31 14.86 0.16
N GLY A 20 10.21 15.54 -0.98
CA GLY A 20 10.40 16.99 -1.03
C GLY A 20 9.26 17.76 -0.34
N GLU A 21 8.02 17.34 -0.59
CA GLU A 21 6.84 17.95 -0.02
C GLU A 21 5.64 17.00 -0.01
N VAL A 22 4.62 17.35 0.77
CA VAL A 22 3.28 16.77 0.69
C VAL A 22 2.27 17.90 0.63
N ALA A 23 1.55 18.01 -0.49
CA ALA A 23 0.54 19.04 -0.71
C ALA A 23 -0.86 18.53 -0.37
N LEU A 24 -1.63 19.32 0.38
CA LEU A 24 -3.03 19.05 0.66
C LEU A 24 -3.91 19.93 -0.23
N GLN A 25 -4.52 19.31 -1.25
CA GLN A 25 -5.42 20.01 -2.16
C GLN A 25 -6.88 19.78 -1.75
N PRO A 26 -7.64 20.82 -1.33
CA PRO A 26 -9.07 20.69 -1.08
C PRO A 26 -9.80 20.26 -2.35
N SER A 27 -10.77 19.37 -2.19
CA SER A 27 -11.63 18.87 -3.28
C SER A 27 -13.06 18.68 -2.78
N THR A 28 -14.01 18.65 -3.72
CA THR A 28 -15.43 18.46 -3.47
C THR A 28 -15.88 17.06 -3.89
N GLY A 29 -17.13 16.68 -3.59
CA GLY A 29 -17.68 15.40 -4.05
C GLY A 29 -17.18 14.16 -3.29
N GLY A 30 -16.64 14.35 -2.08
CA GLY A 30 -16.18 13.23 -1.25
C GLY A 30 -14.99 12.46 -1.83
N THR A 31 -14.24 13.09 -2.73
CA THR A 31 -13.04 12.50 -3.33
C THR A 31 -11.94 12.34 -2.28
N PHE A 32 -11.13 11.31 -2.46
CA PHE A 32 -9.89 11.15 -1.72
C PHE A 32 -8.90 10.43 -2.65
N ILE A 33 -7.99 11.20 -3.21
CA ILE A 33 -7.02 10.74 -4.21
C ILE A 33 -5.64 11.10 -3.67
N VAL A 34 -4.73 10.14 -3.73
CA VAL A 34 -3.31 10.35 -3.42
C VAL A 34 -2.53 10.14 -4.70
N THR A 35 -1.82 11.17 -5.13
CA THR A 35 -0.90 11.12 -6.26
C THR A 35 0.52 11.33 -5.78
N ILE A 36 1.49 10.81 -6.54
CA ILE A 36 2.90 11.08 -6.33
C ILE A 36 3.51 11.59 -7.62
N THR A 37 4.25 12.68 -7.50
CA THR A 37 5.08 13.22 -8.58
C THR A 37 6.51 12.85 -8.27
N HIS A 38 7.14 12.10 -9.17
CA HIS A 38 8.51 11.63 -9.00
C HIS A 38 9.28 11.76 -10.31
N GLN A 39 10.51 12.26 -10.20
CA GLN A 39 11.48 12.30 -11.29
C GLN A 39 12.56 11.26 -11.01
N ALA A 40 12.53 10.16 -11.76
CA ALA A 40 13.55 9.12 -11.62
C ALA A 40 14.94 9.65 -12.06
N PRO A 41 16.03 9.14 -11.47
CA PRO A 41 17.39 9.47 -11.92
C PRO A 41 17.55 9.20 -13.43
N GLY A 42 18.01 10.19 -14.18
CA GLY A 42 18.17 10.10 -15.63
C GLY A 42 16.89 10.37 -16.44
N ALA A 43 15.74 10.58 -15.79
CA ALA A 43 14.53 11.05 -16.47
C ALA A 43 14.58 12.56 -16.70
N GLY A 44 14.32 13.00 -17.93
CA GLY A 44 14.28 14.43 -18.31
C GLY A 44 13.01 15.16 -17.85
N ILE A 45 11.98 14.43 -17.40
CA ILE A 45 10.71 15.00 -16.94
C ILE A 45 10.18 14.23 -15.74
N ALA A 46 9.52 14.94 -14.83
CA ALA A 46 8.81 14.34 -13.71
C ALA A 46 7.52 13.63 -14.20
N SER A 47 7.23 12.48 -13.61
CA SER A 47 6.01 11.72 -13.88
C SER A 47 5.08 11.77 -12.68
N THR A 48 3.77 11.86 -12.91
CA THR A 48 2.75 11.80 -11.85
C THR A 48 2.00 10.49 -11.94
N LYS A 49 1.87 9.78 -10.83
CA LYS A 49 1.15 8.52 -10.71
C LYS A 49 0.12 8.59 -9.60
N THR A 50 -1.08 8.04 -9.83
CA THR A 50 -2.07 7.84 -8.77
C THR A 50 -1.66 6.64 -7.91
N LEU A 51 -1.50 6.87 -6.61
CA LEU A 51 -1.22 5.83 -5.62
C LEU A 51 -2.48 5.30 -4.98
N TRP A 52 -3.53 6.10 -4.86
CA TRP A 52 -4.81 5.67 -4.31
C TRP A 52 -5.94 6.53 -4.85
N ASP A 53 -7.06 5.91 -5.19
CA ASP A 53 -8.34 6.57 -5.43
C ASP A 53 -9.43 5.90 -4.61
N ARG A 54 -10.12 6.65 -3.74
CA ARG A 54 -11.21 6.15 -2.91
C ARG A 54 -12.32 5.45 -3.71
N ARG A 55 -12.57 5.86 -4.95
CA ARG A 55 -13.59 5.28 -5.82
C ARG A 55 -13.15 3.93 -6.38
N GLU A 56 -11.90 3.83 -6.80
CA GLU A 56 -11.35 2.66 -7.49
C GLU A 56 -10.81 1.61 -6.50
N ASP A 57 -10.05 2.04 -5.48
CA ASP A 57 -9.43 1.17 -4.48
C ASP A 57 -10.36 0.84 -3.31
N GLY A 58 -11.53 1.48 -3.22
CA GLY A 58 -12.53 1.20 -2.21
C GLY A 58 -12.19 1.77 -0.82
N GLY A 59 -12.64 2.99 -0.56
CA GLY A 59 -12.52 3.59 0.78
C GLY A 59 -11.17 4.29 1.01
N PHE A 60 -10.69 4.25 2.26
CA PHE A 60 -9.43 4.92 2.65
C PHE A 60 -8.30 3.91 2.75
N PRO A 61 -7.07 4.27 2.35
CA PRO A 61 -5.93 3.36 2.43
C PRO A 61 -5.57 3.08 3.89
N GLU A 62 -5.14 1.86 4.18
CA GLU A 62 -4.39 1.62 5.40
C GLU A 62 -3.04 2.35 5.35
N THR A 63 -2.57 2.88 6.48
CA THR A 63 -1.31 3.63 6.56
C THR A 63 -0.12 2.83 6.02
N LYS A 64 -0.10 1.51 6.25
CA LYS A 64 0.96 0.63 5.76
C LYS A 64 0.94 0.49 4.24
N GLU A 65 -0.25 0.36 3.65
CA GLU A 65 -0.44 0.27 2.19
C GLU A 65 0.00 1.53 1.49
N LEU A 66 -0.39 2.68 2.02
CA LEU A 66 0.04 3.95 1.44
C LEU A 66 1.56 4.11 1.48
N LYS A 67 2.20 3.77 2.61
CA LYS A 67 3.66 3.83 2.75
C LYS A 67 4.37 2.92 1.75
N ARG A 68 3.91 1.68 1.55
CA ARG A 68 4.52 0.79 0.54
C ARG A 68 4.37 1.34 -0.88
N ARG A 69 3.17 1.75 -1.27
CA ARG A 69 2.94 2.32 -2.62
C ARG A 69 3.81 3.55 -2.88
N VAL A 70 4.08 4.38 -1.87
CA VAL A 70 5.03 5.49 -1.95
C VAL A 70 6.46 4.97 -2.11
N ARG A 71 6.91 4.04 -1.28
CA ARG A 71 8.25 3.43 -1.33
C ARG A 71 8.53 2.81 -2.70
N ASP A 72 7.58 2.08 -3.25
CA ASP A 72 7.73 1.40 -4.55
C ASP A 72 8.00 2.39 -5.69
N VAL A 73 7.59 3.66 -5.53
CA VAL A 73 7.85 4.72 -6.52
C VAL A 73 9.17 5.45 -6.27
N ILE A 74 9.45 5.84 -5.02
CA ILE A 74 10.61 6.69 -4.72
C ILE A 74 11.90 5.89 -4.52
N GLU A 75 11.80 4.72 -3.89
CA GLU A 75 12.96 3.93 -3.46
C GLU A 75 12.56 2.46 -3.30
N PRO A 76 12.35 1.72 -4.41
CA PRO A 76 11.79 0.37 -4.37
C PRO A 76 12.63 -0.63 -3.57
N GLY A 77 13.93 -0.37 -3.39
CA GLY A 77 14.84 -1.20 -2.61
C GLY A 77 14.87 -0.92 -1.10
N ARG A 78 14.17 0.11 -0.60
CA ARG A 78 14.21 0.47 0.82
C ARG A 78 13.30 -0.43 1.66
N ASP A 79 13.86 -1.04 2.70
CA ASP A 79 13.11 -1.79 3.71
C ASP A 79 12.41 -0.83 4.69
N LEU A 80 11.09 -0.94 4.81
CA LEU A 80 10.27 -0.20 5.78
C LEU A 80 10.01 -1.00 7.07
N GLY A 81 10.70 -2.14 7.26
CA GLY A 81 10.66 -2.96 8.46
C GLY A 81 9.26 -3.55 8.70
N HIS A 82 8.61 -3.15 9.79
CA HIS A 82 7.29 -3.67 10.19
C HIS A 82 6.20 -3.42 9.15
N VAL A 83 6.38 -2.42 8.27
CA VAL A 83 5.42 -2.13 7.20
C VAL A 83 5.45 -3.20 6.09
N ASP A 84 6.62 -3.79 5.82
CA ASP A 84 6.79 -4.80 4.77
C ASP A 84 6.56 -6.23 5.29
N ARG A 85 6.87 -6.50 6.56
CA ARG A 85 6.74 -7.84 7.18
C ARG A 85 5.29 -8.36 7.28
N ASP A 86 4.32 -7.46 7.40
CA ASP A 86 2.91 -7.85 7.55
C ASP A 86 2.22 -8.23 6.23
N HIS A 87 2.88 -8.04 5.08
CA HIS A 87 2.31 -8.35 3.76
C HIS A 87 2.47 -9.81 3.34
N GLY A 88 3.41 -10.54 3.94
CA GLY A 88 3.64 -11.96 3.65
C GLY A 88 2.65 -12.93 4.30
N LYS A 89 1.72 -12.47 5.17
CA LYS A 89 0.86 -13.37 5.96
C LYS A 89 -0.54 -13.62 5.40
N LYS A 90 -0.93 -13.02 4.28
CA LYS A 90 -2.29 -13.22 3.71
C LYS A 90 -2.43 -14.33 2.66
N GLU A 91 -1.34 -14.94 2.17
CA GLU A 91 -1.45 -15.94 1.10
C GLU A 91 -1.25 -17.41 1.52
N GLU A 92 -0.77 -17.73 2.73
CA GLU A 92 -0.44 -19.13 3.10
C GLU A 92 -1.55 -19.92 3.83
N THR A 93 -2.77 -19.41 4.00
CA THR A 93 -3.83 -20.16 4.72
C THR A 93 -4.83 -20.91 3.83
N ALA A 94 -4.56 -21.07 2.53
CA ALA A 94 -5.48 -21.73 1.59
C ALA A 94 -4.97 -23.05 0.94
N LYS A 95 -3.87 -23.63 1.42
CA LYS A 95 -3.42 -24.96 1.01
C LYS A 95 -2.87 -25.72 2.22
N ASP A 96 -3.73 -26.46 2.90
CA ASP A 96 -3.55 -27.89 3.19
C ASP A 96 -4.75 -28.37 4.02
N LYS A 97 -5.71 -29.04 3.38
CA LYS A 97 -6.61 -29.94 4.11
C LYS A 97 -6.16 -31.36 3.73
N PRO A 98 -5.71 -32.18 4.69
CA PRO A 98 -5.50 -33.59 4.43
C PRO A 98 -6.86 -34.20 4.06
N VAL A 99 -6.91 -34.88 2.91
CA VAL A 99 -8.02 -35.75 2.53
C VAL A 99 -8.00 -36.94 3.48
N GLU A 100 -8.94 -36.96 4.43
CA GLU A 100 -9.22 -38.12 5.27
C GLU A 100 -9.73 -39.24 4.35
N THR A 101 -8.96 -40.32 4.26
CA THR A 101 -9.36 -41.53 3.55
C THR A 101 -10.32 -42.30 4.45
N GLU A 102 -11.61 -42.24 4.14
CA GLU A 102 -12.61 -43.14 4.71
C GLU A 102 -12.22 -44.58 4.40
N LYS A 103 -11.84 -45.30 5.45
CA LYS A 103 -11.52 -46.71 5.44
C LYS A 103 -12.84 -47.47 5.28
N CYS A 104 -13.06 -48.06 4.10
CA CYS A 104 -14.11 -49.04 3.87
C CYS A 104 -13.85 -50.28 4.73
N GLU A 105 -14.65 -50.48 5.77
CA GLU A 105 -14.77 -51.76 6.48
C GLU A 105 -16.24 -52.19 6.45
N ASP A 106 -16.59 -52.96 5.43
CA ASP A 106 -17.67 -53.94 5.50
C ASP A 106 -17.42 -55.01 4.43
N CYS A 107 -16.67 -56.04 4.84
CA CYS A 107 -16.52 -57.27 4.09
C CYS A 107 -16.36 -58.39 5.11
N GLN A 108 -17.48 -58.85 5.67
CA GLN A 108 -17.74 -60.24 6.07
C GLN A 108 -19.21 -60.47 6.39
#